data_AF-A0A5K1EAW8-F1
#
_entry.id   AF-A0A5K1EAW8-F1
#
_cell.length_a   1.000
_cell.length_b   1.000
_cell.length_c   1.000
_cell.angle_alpha   90.00
_cell.angle_beta   90.00
_cell.angle_gamma   90.00
#
_symmetry.space_group_name_H-M   'P 1'
#
loop_
_entity.id
_entity.type
_entity.pdbx_description
1 polymer ?
#
loop_
_entity_poly.entity_id
_entity_poly.type
_entity_poly.pdbx_seq_one_letter_code
_entity_poly.pdbx_strand_id
1 'polypeptide(L)' 'GKQGPVEHIYKGVLFIHDRHHLENAGYICVKSQSCVLVGGSRGGIDMN' A
#
# COMPACT_ATOMS: atom_id res chain seq x y z
N GLY A 1 0.71 12.66 1.24
CA GLY A 1 -0.59 11.96 1.11
C GLY A 1 -0.72 10.96 2.25
N LYS A 2 -1.90 10.33 2.43
CA LYS A 2 -2.04 9.22 3.39
C LYS A 2 -1.18 8.03 2.92
N GLN A 3 -0.59 7.28 3.84
CA GLN A 3 0.33 6.18 3.55
C GLN A 3 0.17 5.03 4.56
N GLY A 4 0.52 3.82 4.15
CA GLY A 4 0.49 2.64 5.01
C GLY A 4 0.85 1.37 4.24
N PRO A 5 1.05 0.24 4.93
CA PRO A 5 1.14 -1.07 4.29
C PRO A 5 -0.14 -1.41 3.52
N VAL A 6 0.02 -2.12 2.40
CA VAL A 6 -1.09 -2.76 1.70
C VAL A 6 -1.36 -4.09 2.38
N GLU A 7 -2.52 -4.23 3.02
CA GLU A 7 -2.95 -5.46 3.71
C GLU A 7 -3.70 -6.40 2.74
N HIS A 8 -4.48 -5.84 1.81
CA HIS A 8 -5.24 -6.62 0.83
C HIS A 8 -5.30 -5.95 -0.56
N ILE A 9 -5.49 -6.77 -1.59
CA ILE A 9 -5.70 -6.35 -2.98
C ILE A 9 -6.93 -7.06 -3.54
N TYR A 10 -7.88 -6.30 -4.10
CA TYR A 10 -9.04 -6.85 -4.80
C TYR A 10 -9.30 -6.07 -6.10
N LYS A 11 -9.23 -6.75 -7.25
CA LYS A 11 -9.52 -6.17 -8.57
C LYS A 11 -8.83 -4.81 -8.83
N GLY A 12 -7.57 -4.68 -8.40
CA GLY A 12 -6.79 -3.44 -8.57
C GLY A 12 -7.09 -2.34 -7.53
N VAL A 13 -7.92 -2.60 -6.52
CA VAL A 13 -8.08 -1.76 -5.34
C VAL A 13 -7.15 -2.25 -4.24
N LEU A 14 -6.37 -1.33 -3.69
CA LEU A 14 -5.48 -1.55 -2.55
C LEU A 14 -6.21 -1.16 -1.27
N PHE A 15 -6.13 -2.03 -0.27
CA PHE A 15 -6.58 -1.77 1.09
C PHE A 15 -5.35 -1.41 1.92
N ILE A 16 -5.17 -0.12 2.16
CA ILE A 16 -4.03 0.45 2.86
C ILE A 16 -4.43 0.73 4.30
N HIS A 17 -3.64 0.27 5.26
CA HIS A 17 -3.89 0.50 6.69
C HIS A 17 -3.01 1.64 7.23
N ASP A 18 -3.61 2.78 7.55
CA ASP A 18 -2.96 3.92 8.19
C ASP A 18 -3.29 3.92 9.70
N ARG A 19 -2.33 3.45 10.52
CA ARG A 19 -2.48 3.34 11.98
C ARG A 19 -2.66 4.69 12.69
N HIS A 20 -2.35 5.79 12.03
CA HIS A 20 -2.48 7.13 12.61
C HIS A 20 -3.85 7.76 12.34
N HIS A 21 -4.64 7.18 11.44
CA HIS A 21 -6.02 7.56 11.18
C HIS A 21 -6.96 6.49 11.71
N LEU A 22 -7.99 6.88 12.46
CA LEU A 22 -9.00 5.95 13.00
C LEU A 22 -10.27 5.89 12.15
N GLU A 23 -10.40 6.77 11.16
CA GLU A 23 -11.48 6.74 10.18
C GLU A 23 -11.51 5.38 9.47
N ASN A 24 -12.69 4.75 9.37
CA ASN A 24 -12.88 3.41 8.80
C ASN A 24 -11.94 2.35 9.40
N ALA A 25 -11.70 2.40 10.72
CA ALA A 25 -10.75 1.53 11.42
C ALA A 25 -9.31 1.61 10.87
N GLY A 26 -8.96 2.75 10.26
CA GLY A 26 -7.65 3.00 9.68
C GLY A 26 -7.48 2.51 8.25
N TYR A 27 -8.54 2.04 7.59
CA TYR A 27 -8.45 1.56 6.21
C TYR A 27 -8.76 2.63 5.16
N ILE A 28 -7.97 2.59 4.09
CA ILE A 28 -8.10 3.41 2.90
C ILE A 28 -8.17 2.47 1.70
N CYS A 29 -9.24 2.57 0.92
CA CYS A 29 -9.42 1.80 -0.32
C CYS A 29 -9.14 2.70 -1.52
N VAL A 30 -8.14 2.36 -2.34
CA VAL A 30 -7.71 3.22 -3.45
C VAL A 30 -7.29 2.39 -4.65
N LYS A 31 -7.54 2.89 -5.87
CA LYS A 31 -7.06 2.23 -7.09
C LYS A 31 -5.55 2.22 -7.13
N SER A 32 -4.95 1.10 -7.54
CA SER A 32 -3.50 0.94 -7.61
C SER A 32 -2.84 1.98 -8.51
N GLN A 33 -3.51 2.41 -9.60
CA GLN A 33 -3.01 3.44 -10.52
C GLN A 33 -2.91 4.84 -9.89
N SER A 34 -3.51 5.04 -8.72
CA SER A 34 -3.47 6.29 -7.97
C SER A 34 -2.42 6.29 -6.85
N CYS A 35 -1.64 5.21 -6.74
CA CYS A 35 -0.66 5.01 -5.69
C CYS A 35 0.77 4.92 -6.24
N VAL A 36 1.74 5.26 -5.40
CA VAL A 36 3.16 5.04 -5.65
C VAL A 36 3.73 4.16 -4.54
N LEU A 37 4.59 3.21 -4.90
CA LEU A 37 5.28 2.39 -3.93
C LEU A 37 6.39 3.23 -3.28
N VAL A 38 6.37 3.35 -1.95
CA VAL A 38 7.39 4.07 -1.19
C VAL A 38 8.12 3.06 -0.29
N GLY A 39 9.32 2.67 -0.71
CA GLY A 39 10.12 1.65 -0.03
C GLY A 39 9.84 0.21 -0.49
N GLY A 40 10.65 -0.72 0.01
CA GLY A 40 10.67 -2.13 -0.39
C GLY A 40 12.03 -2.52 -0.95
N SER A 41 12.66 -3.56 -0.39
CA SER A 41 13.80 -4.20 -1.02
C SER A 41 13.27 -4.92 -2.26
N ARG A 42 13.76 -4.56 -3.45
CA ARG A 42 13.65 -5.48 -4.59
C ARG A 42 14.40 -6.73 -4.12
N GLY A 43 13.68 -7.81 -3.82
CA GLY A 43 14.31 -9.06 -3.41
C GLY A 43 15.45 -9.36 -4.37
N GLY A 44 16.63 -9.62 -3.82
CA GLY A 44 17.92 -9.63 -4.53
C GLY A 44 17.85 -10.30 -5.89
N ILE A 45 18.13 -9.51 -6.92
CA ILE A 45 18.66 -9.99 -8.18
C ILE A 45 19.79 -9.02 -8.54
N ASP A 46 20.86 -9.06 -7.74
CA ASP A 46 22.19 -8.94 -8.30
C ASP A 46 22.42 -10.18 -9.17
N MET A 47 22.11 -10.08 -10.46
CA MET A 47 22.65 -10.99 -11.47
C MET A 47 23.85 -10.28 -12.09
N ASN A 48 25.03 -10.53 -11.52
CA ASN A 48 26.32 -10.37 -12.19
C ASN A 48 26.93 -11.76 -12.37
#